data_AF-A0A182WGS2-F1
#
_entry.id   AF-A0A182WGS2-F1
#
_cell.length_a   1.000
_cell.length_b   1.000
_cell.length_c   1.000
_cell.angle_alpha   90.00
_cell.angle_beta   90.00
_cell.angle_gamma   90.00
#
_symmetry.space_group_name_H-M   'P 1'
#
loop_
_entity.id
_entity.type
_entity.pdbx_description
1 polymer ?
#
loop_
_entity_poly.entity_id
_entity_poly.type
_entity_poly.pdbx_seq_one_letter_code
_entity_poly.pdbx_strand_id
1 'polypeptide(L)'
;RWQRRWFVLYDDGELTYSVDEHPETIPQAIIDMTKVLEVTTADSITSHPHSIAITAPDRVTFVKGTCPEESKWWFNVLVAFPKSKGRHKRNATFPGGQATTILQAQITTHTGDDQ
;
A
#
# COMPACT_ATOMS: atom_id res chain seq x y z
N ARG A 1 2.95 19.95 -0.01
CA ARG A 1 4.35 19.57 0.31
C ARG A 1 4.47 18.07 0.15
N TRP A 2 5.48 17.58 -0.57
CA TRP A 2 5.73 16.15 -0.71
C TRP A 2 6.39 15.60 0.55
N GLN A 3 5.95 14.43 1.01
CA GLN A 3 6.50 13.74 2.16
C GLN A 3 6.76 12.29 1.80
N ARG A 4 7.90 11.75 2.27
CA ARG A 4 8.18 10.33 2.16
C ARG A 4 7.22 9.58 3.08
N ARG A 5 6.57 8.56 2.53
CA ARG A 5 5.66 7.68 3.25
C ARG A 5 6.04 6.25 2.95
N TRP A 6 5.83 5.38 3.92
CA TRP A 6 6.01 3.95 3.73
C TRP A 6 4.73 3.37 3.17
N PHE A 7 4.76 2.84 1.94
CA PHE A 7 3.59 2.28 1.27
C PHE A 7 3.61 0.76 1.39
N VAL A 8 2.49 0.19 1.82
CA VAL A 8 2.29 -1.26 1.89
C VAL A 8 1.05 -1.60 1.10
N LEU A 9 1.22 -2.48 0.11
CA LEU A 9 0.13 -3.01 -0.68
C LEU A 9 -0.12 -4.47 -0.31
N TYR A 10 -1.36 -4.77 -0.01
CA TYR A 10 -1.84 -6.11 0.28
C TYR A 10 -2.47 -6.73 -0.97
N ASP A 11 -2.44 -8.05 -1.05
CA ASP A 11 -2.95 -8.83 -2.18
C ASP A 11 -4.47 -8.69 -2.36
N ASP A 12 -5.19 -8.33 -1.31
CA ASP A 12 -6.62 -8.01 -1.36
C ASP A 12 -6.92 -6.65 -2.00
N GLY A 13 -5.89 -5.86 -2.31
CA GLY A 13 -5.99 -4.53 -2.90
C GLY A 13 -6.05 -3.41 -1.88
N GLU A 14 -5.77 -3.67 -0.61
CA GLU A 14 -5.62 -2.59 0.35
C GLU A 14 -4.24 -1.94 0.21
N LEU A 15 -4.19 -0.66 -0.16
CA LEU A 15 -2.97 0.15 -0.17
C LEU A 15 -2.98 1.05 1.06
N THR A 16 -2.02 0.85 1.96
CA THR A 16 -1.85 1.65 3.16
C THR A 16 -0.57 2.47 3.09
N TYR A 17 -0.57 3.65 3.71
CA TYR A 17 0.68 4.39 3.87
C TYR A 17 0.86 4.99 5.27
N SER A 18 2.08 4.84 5.80
CA SER A 18 2.48 5.21 7.16
C SER A 18 3.61 6.25 7.15
N VAL A 19 3.89 6.84 8.32
CA VAL A 19 5.05 7.73 8.51
C VAL A 19 6.39 6.98 8.37
N ASP A 20 6.41 5.70 8.72
CA ASP A 20 7.59 4.83 8.71
C ASP A 20 7.19 3.34 8.56
N GLU A 21 8.16 2.43 8.62
CA GLU A 21 7.98 0.99 8.38
C GLU A 21 7.51 0.17 9.60
N HIS A 22 7.45 0.76 10.80
CA HIS A 22 7.11 -0.01 12.00
C HIS A 22 5.67 -0.55 11.92
N PRO A 23 5.46 -1.83 12.29
CA PRO A 23 4.14 -2.46 12.23
C PRO A 23 3.14 -1.86 13.24
N GLU A 24 3.63 -1.24 14.32
CA GLU A 24 2.79 -0.54 15.31
C GLU A 24 2.43 0.88 14.88
N THR A 25 3.07 1.40 13.83
CA THR A 25 2.78 2.74 13.32
C THR A 25 1.40 2.76 12.67
N ILE A 26 0.54 3.60 13.22
CA ILE A 26 -0.82 3.79 12.71
C ILE A 26 -0.75 4.30 11.26
N PRO A 27 -1.42 3.62 10.30
CA PRO A 27 -1.46 4.07 8.92
C PRO A 27 -2.14 5.43 8.84
N GLN A 28 -1.53 6.34 8.11
CA GLN A 28 -2.05 7.68 7.87
C GLN A 28 -3.27 7.65 6.96
N ALA A 29 -3.31 6.66 6.08
CA ALA A 29 -4.46 6.40 5.23
C ALA A 29 -4.46 4.96 4.72
N ILE A 30 -5.67 4.56 4.34
CA ILE A 30 -5.99 3.30 3.72
C ILE A 30 -6.76 3.63 2.43
N ILE A 31 -6.39 2.98 1.33
CA ILE A 31 -7.00 3.13 0.01
C ILE A 31 -7.36 1.74 -0.49
N ASP A 32 -8.64 1.57 -0.81
CA ASP A 32 -9.14 0.33 -1.39
C ASP A 32 -8.96 0.36 -2.91
N MET A 33 -7.90 -0.29 -3.40
CA MET A 33 -7.57 -0.33 -4.83
C MET A 33 -8.61 -1.07 -5.67
N THR A 34 -9.46 -1.89 -5.06
CA THR A 34 -10.57 -2.56 -5.76
C THR A 34 -11.71 -1.59 -6.09
N LYS A 35 -11.82 -0.50 -5.32
CA LYS A 35 -12.81 0.57 -5.53
C LYS A 35 -12.25 1.76 -6.29
N VAL A 36 -10.95 1.77 -6.58
CA VAL A 36 -10.33 2.82 -7.40
C VAL A 36 -10.97 2.84 -8.79
N LEU A 37 -11.32 4.04 -9.25
CA LEU A 37 -11.92 4.26 -10.56
C LEU A 37 -10.87 4.08 -11.65
N GLU A 38 -9.73 4.73 -11.48
CA GLU A 38 -8.62 4.68 -12.42
C GLU A 38 -7.28 5.00 -11.77
N VAL A 39 -6.20 4.50 -12.38
CA VAL A 39 -4.81 4.81 -12.04
C VAL A 39 -4.13 5.34 -13.30
N THR A 40 -3.63 6.56 -13.25
CA THR A 40 -3.01 7.26 -14.40
C THR A 40 -1.67 7.87 -14.02
N THR A 41 -0.83 8.20 -15.01
CA THR A 41 0.39 8.97 -14.73
C THR A 41 0.03 10.43 -14.51
N ALA A 42 0.62 11.02 -13.48
CA ALA A 42 0.34 12.37 -13.03
C ALA A 42 1.54 13.30 -13.21
N ASP A 43 2.51 12.92 -14.04
CA ASP A 43 3.70 13.72 -14.36
C ASP A 43 3.31 15.13 -14.83
N SER A 44 2.33 15.22 -15.72
CA SER A 44 1.83 16.47 -16.31
C SER A 44 0.95 17.27 -15.35
N ILE A 45 0.31 16.61 -14.37
CA ILE A 45 -0.61 17.24 -13.39
C ILE A 45 0.18 17.82 -12.22
N THR A 46 1.09 17.02 -11.68
CA THR A 46 1.84 17.35 -10.48
C THR A 46 3.08 18.19 -10.77
N SER A 47 3.50 18.28 -12.04
CA SER A 47 4.79 18.84 -12.47
C SER A 47 6.00 18.10 -11.89
N HIS A 48 5.78 16.88 -11.40
CA HIS A 48 6.81 16.04 -10.82
C HIS A 48 6.96 14.77 -11.67
N PRO A 49 8.15 14.45 -12.20
CA PRO A 49 8.35 13.24 -12.97
C PRO A 49 8.11 12.01 -12.09
N HIS A 50 7.68 10.90 -12.72
CA HIS A 50 7.42 9.62 -12.07
C HIS A 50 6.26 9.67 -11.04
N SER A 51 5.30 10.55 -11.29
CA SER A 51 4.10 10.68 -10.47
C SER A 51 2.95 9.84 -11.01
N ILE A 52 2.15 9.31 -10.10
CA ILE A 52 1.00 8.44 -10.33
C ILE A 52 -0.18 9.06 -9.61
N ALA A 53 -1.32 9.17 -10.29
CA ALA A 53 -2.60 9.54 -9.72
C ALA A 53 -3.43 8.27 -9.51
N ILE A 54 -3.89 8.08 -8.27
CA ILE A 54 -4.83 7.03 -7.89
C ILE A 54 -6.16 7.72 -7.62
N THR A 55 -7.12 7.53 -8.52
CA THR A 55 -8.44 8.18 -8.45
C THR A 55 -9.42 7.23 -7.79
N ALA A 56 -9.63 7.38 -6.48
CA ALA A 56 -10.68 6.67 -5.76
C ALA A 56 -11.99 7.50 -5.75
N PRO A 57 -13.17 6.87 -5.56
CA PRO A 57 -14.45 7.58 -5.50
C PRO A 57 -14.51 8.59 -4.34
N ASP A 58 -13.75 8.36 -3.27
CA ASP A 58 -13.70 9.22 -2.10
C ASP A 58 -12.67 10.35 -2.25
N ARG A 59 -11.50 10.06 -2.83
CA ARG A 59 -10.39 11.02 -2.99
C ARG A 59 -9.39 10.61 -4.06
N VAL A 60 -8.65 11.58 -4.57
CA VAL A 60 -7.50 11.36 -5.45
C VAL A 60 -6.20 11.39 -4.63
N THR A 61 -5.37 10.36 -4.77
CA THR A 61 -4.06 10.27 -4.11
C THR A 61 -2.95 10.36 -5.14
N PHE A 62 -2.01 11.29 -4.93
CA PHE A 62 -0.84 11.44 -5.78
C PHE A 62 0.38 10.82 -5.12
N VAL A 63 1.02 9.89 -5.81
CA VAL A 63 2.22 9.19 -5.35
C VAL A 63 3.35 9.47 -6.34
N LYS A 64 4.56 9.69 -5.83
CA LYS A 64 5.76 9.86 -6.66
C LYS A 64 6.75 8.75 -6.33
N GLY A 65 7.17 8.00 -7.35
CA GLY A 65 8.26 7.05 -7.22
C GLY A 65 9.61 7.75 -7.13
N THR A 66 10.59 7.11 -6.48
CA THR A 66 11.96 7.65 -6.40
C THR A 66 12.70 7.53 -7.73
N CYS A 67 12.35 6.52 -8.53
CA CYS A 67 12.94 6.21 -9.84
C CYS A 67 11.84 5.83 -10.87
N PRO A 68 12.13 5.92 -12.18
CA PRO A 68 11.20 5.52 -13.23
C PRO A 68 10.80 4.05 -13.14
N GLU A 69 11.72 3.13 -12.82
CA GLU A 69 11.37 1.72 -12.67
C GLU A 69 10.40 1.47 -11.52
N GLU A 70 10.63 2.10 -10.36
CA GLU A 70 9.76 1.99 -9.19
C GLU A 70 8.37 2.53 -9.50
N SER A 71 8.28 3.72 -10.10
CA SER A 71 7.00 4.30 -10.51
C SER A 71 6.26 3.41 -11.51
N LYS A 72 6.93 2.85 -12.51
CA LYS A 72 6.32 1.92 -13.46
C LYS A 72 5.84 0.64 -12.79
N TRP A 73 6.61 0.09 -11.84
CA TRP A 73 6.23 -1.11 -11.11
C TRP A 73 4.96 -0.86 -10.28
N TRP A 74 4.94 0.22 -9.48
CA TRP A 74 3.77 0.62 -8.73
C TRP A 74 2.58 0.84 -9.65
N PHE A 75 2.73 1.58 -10.75
CA PHE A 75 1.67 1.81 -11.70
C PHE A 75 1.06 0.51 -12.24
N ASN A 76 1.89 -0.43 -12.70
CA ASN A 76 1.46 -1.71 -13.26
C ASN A 76 0.72 -2.58 -12.24
N VAL A 77 1.20 -2.60 -10.99
CA VAL A 77 0.55 -3.33 -9.90
C VAL A 77 -0.78 -2.67 -9.53
N LEU A 78 -0.80 -1.35 -9.36
CA LEU A 78 -1.98 -0.59 -8.94
C LEU A 78 -3.11 -0.66 -9.97
N VAL A 79 -2.80 -0.59 -11.28
CA VAL A 79 -3.80 -0.67 -12.36
C VAL A 79 -4.37 -2.09 -12.54
N ALA A 80 -3.76 -3.11 -11.95
CA ALA A 80 -4.25 -4.49 -12.00
C ALA A 80 -5.46 -4.71 -11.08
N PHE A 81 -5.57 -4.00 -9.95
CA PHE A 81 -6.65 -4.21 -8.98
C PHE A 81 -8.04 -3.80 -9.47
N PRO A 82 -8.26 -2.60 -10.03
CA PRO A 82 -9.58 -2.22 -10.57
C PRO A 82 -10.07 -3.19 -11.66
N LYS A 83 -9.13 -3.85 -12.35
CA LYS A 83 -9.40 -4.83 -13.41
C LYS A 83 -9.61 -6.25 -12.85
N SER A 84 -9.02 -6.57 -11.71
CA SER A 84 -9.09 -7.88 -11.07
C SER A 84 -10.35 -7.96 -10.19
N LYS A 85 -11.52 -8.06 -10.82
CA LYS A 85 -12.79 -8.35 -10.13
C LYS A 85 -12.83 -9.81 -9.66
N GLY A 86 -12.09 -10.16 -8.61
CA GLY A 86 -12.19 -11.50 -8.06
C GLY A 86 -11.10 -11.89 -7.08
N ARG A 87 -11.45 -11.79 -5.79
CA ARG A 87 -11.01 -12.66 -4.68
C ARG A 87 -9.50 -12.91 -4.57
N HIS A 88 -8.82 -12.10 -3.77
CA HIS A 88 -7.48 -12.40 -3.28
C HIS A 88 -7.46 -12.41 -1.75
N LYS A 89 -6.78 -13.41 -1.21
CA LYS A 89 -6.77 -13.82 0.20
C LYS A 89 -5.56 -13.16 0.85
N ARG A 90 -5.80 -12.33 1.88
CA ARG A 90 -4.83 -11.47 2.60
C ARG A 90 -3.42 -12.09 2.70
N ASN A 91 -2.52 -11.63 1.84
CA ASN A 91 -1.07 -11.75 1.99
C ASN A 91 -0.47 -10.38 1.62
N ALA A 92 0.59 -9.94 2.29
CA ALA A 92 1.25 -8.67 1.96
C ALA A 92 2.25 -8.87 0.81
N THR A 93 2.20 -8.04 -0.23
CA THR A 93 3.13 -8.12 -1.37
C THR A 93 4.09 -6.94 -1.30
N PHE A 94 5.30 -7.21 -0.81
CA PHE A 94 6.35 -6.20 -0.67
C PHE A 94 7.10 -5.99 -2.01
N PRO A 95 7.42 -4.74 -2.41
CA PRO A 95 8.34 -4.48 -3.51
C PRO A 95 9.74 -4.99 -3.13
N GLY A 96 10.22 -6.05 -3.81
CA GLY A 96 11.54 -6.64 -3.56
C GLY A 96 11.60 -8.17 -3.40
N GLY A 97 10.48 -8.88 -3.53
CA GLY A 97 10.50 -10.35 -3.64
C GLY A 97 10.82 -11.12 -2.37
N GLN A 98 10.64 -10.54 -1.18
CA GLN A 98 10.68 -11.28 0.08
C GLN A 98 9.30 -11.22 0.74
N ALA A 99 8.51 -12.26 0.52
CA ALA A 99 7.31 -12.51 1.30
C ALA A 99 7.74 -12.77 2.75
N THR A 100 7.69 -11.76 3.61
CA THR A 100 7.95 -11.95 5.04
C THR A 100 6.62 -12.25 5.71
N THR A 101 6.44 -13.51 6.08
CA THR A 101 5.37 -14.00 6.95
C THR A 101 5.47 -13.28 8.31
N ILE A 102 4.77 -12.16 8.47
CA ILE A 102 4.58 -11.52 9.78
C ILE A 102 3.18 -11.84 10.25
N LEU A 103 2.99 -13.02 10.85
CA LEU A 103 1.85 -13.33 11.70
C LEU A 103 2.23 -14.46 12.65
N GLN A 104 2.67 -14.13 13.88
CA GLN A 104 2.02 -14.64 15.11
C GLN A 104 2.57 -13.90 16.35
N ALA A 105 2.06 -12.70 16.60
CA ALA A 105 2.00 -12.19 17.97
C ALA A 105 0.87 -12.95 18.68
N GLN A 106 1.22 -13.94 19.51
CA GLN A 106 0.31 -14.47 20.52
C GLN A 106 0.78 -13.97 21.88
N ILE A 107 0.27 -12.79 22.23
CA ILE A 107 0.14 -12.38 23.62
C ILE A 107 -1.05 -13.19 24.16
N THR A 108 -0.82 -14.10 25.08
CA THR A 108 -1.88 -14.60 25.96
C THR A 108 -1.41 -14.49 27.39
N THR A 109 -2.06 -13.54 28.06
CA THR A 109 -2.08 -13.19 29.46
C THR A 109 -2.33 -14.35 30.42
N HIS A 110 -1.64 -14.29 31.57
CA HIS A 110 -2.04 -14.73 32.92
C HIS A 110 -2.49 -16.19 33.14
N THR A 111 -1.86 -16.88 34.10
CA THR A 111 -2.46 -17.27 35.40
C THR A 111 -1.32 -17.76 36.32
N GLY A 112 -1.33 -17.35 37.60
CA GLY A 112 -0.30 -17.69 38.56
C GLY A 112 -0.22 -19.18 38.89
N ASP A 113 0.93 -19.60 39.41
CA ASP A 113 1.05 -20.79 40.21
C ASP A 113 2.11 -20.56 41.30
N ASP A 114 1.71 -20.98 42.48
CA ASP A 114 2.32 -20.87 43.80
C ASP A 114 3.34 -22.01 43.99
N GLN A 115 4.58 -21.69 44.37
CA GLN A 115 5.39 -22.48 45.31
C GLN A 115 6.62 -21.70 45.77
#